data_AF-A0A5C7VVR0-F1
#
_entry.id   AF-A0A5C7VVR0-F1
#
_cell.length_a   1.000
_cell.length_b   1.000
_cell.length_c   1.000
_cell.angle_alpha   90.00
_cell.angle_beta   90.00
_cell.angle_gamma   90.00
#
_symmetry.space_group_name_H-M   'P 1'
#
loop_
_entity.id
_entity.type
_entity.pdbx_description
1 polymer ?
#
loop_
_entity_poly.entity_id
_entity_poly.type
_entity_poly.pdbx_seq_one_letter_code
_entity_poly.pdbx_strand_id
1 'polypeptide(L)' 'FGSLKQERIHWRHYQTRQAAQQDVLQYISMFYNSHRLHSYLGYKSPNQYEVESEILKKVA' A
#
# COMPACT_ATOMS: atom_id res chain seq x y z
N PHE A 1 0.43 -10.57 0.78
CA PHE A 1 0.02 -10.10 2.13
C PHE A 1 1.09 -10.19 3.23
N GLY A 2 2.28 -10.80 2.98
CA GLY A 2 3.34 -10.86 4.01
C GLY A 2 3.82 -9.49 4.50
N SER A 3 3.97 -8.54 3.59
CA SER A 3 4.40 -7.16 3.87
C SER A 3 3.52 -6.46 4.91
N LEU A 4 2.20 -6.46 4.75
CA LEU A 4 1.28 -5.84 5.72
C LEU A 4 1.43 -6.46 7.11
N LYS A 5 1.56 -7.79 7.18
CA LYS A 5 1.74 -8.48 8.45
C LYS A 5 3.04 -8.07 9.12
N GLN A 6 4.14 -8.03 8.38
CA GLN A 6 5.46 -7.69 8.90
C GLN A 6 5.61 -6.20 9.25
N GLU A 7 5.22 -5.31 8.34
CA GLU A 7 5.48 -3.87 8.43
C GLU A 7 4.50 -3.15 9.37
N ARG A 8 3.28 -3.70 9.55
CA ARG A 8 2.24 -3.04 10.36
C ARG A 8 1.70 -3.87 11.51
N ILE A 9 1.43 -5.16 11.31
CA ILE A 9 0.63 -5.94 12.28
C ILE A 9 1.48 -6.67 13.33
N HIS A 10 2.69 -7.12 12.98
CA HIS A 10 3.46 -8.09 13.77
C HIS A 10 3.71 -7.64 15.22
N TRP A 11 3.89 -6.35 15.45
CA TRP A 11 4.17 -5.77 16.76
C TRP A 11 3.01 -4.93 17.34
N ARG A 12 1.79 -5.08 16.79
CA ARG A 12 0.63 -4.29 17.21
C ARG A 12 -0.44 -5.16 17.86
N HIS A 13 -0.89 -4.71 19.03
CA HIS A 13 -2.07 -5.23 19.70
C HIS A 13 -3.22 -4.25 19.55
N TYR A 14 -4.33 -4.72 18.96
CA TYR A 14 -5.54 -3.91 18.80
C TYR A 14 -6.55 -4.32 19.86
N GLN A 15 -7.10 -3.33 20.57
CA GLN A 15 -8.13 -3.55 21.58
C GLN A 15 -9.47 -3.95 20.96
N THR A 16 -9.76 -3.47 19.74
CA THR A 16 -11.00 -3.76 19.03
C THR A 16 -10.73 -4.07 17.56
N ARG A 17 -11.66 -4.80 16.95
CA ARG A 17 -11.63 -5.06 15.50
C ARG A 17 -11.70 -3.77 14.68
N GLN A 18 -12.49 -2.79 15.13
CA GLN A 18 -12.60 -1.49 14.45
C GLN A 18 -11.26 -0.74 14.44
N ALA A 19 -10.50 -0.78 15.55
CA ALA A 19 -9.17 -0.18 15.60
C ALA A 19 -8.20 -0.84 14.59
N ALA A 20 -8.22 -2.18 14.49
CA ALA A 20 -7.43 -2.90 13.50
C ALA A 20 -7.83 -2.54 12.06
N GLN A 21 -9.13 -2.42 11.77
CA GLN A 21 -9.62 -2.04 10.46
C GLN A 21 -9.18 -0.63 10.07
N GLN A 22 -9.35 0.34 10.98
CA GLN A 22 -8.93 1.72 10.74
C GLN A 22 -7.43 1.80 10.47
N ASP A 23 -6.62 1.05 11.24
CA ASP A 23 -5.18 1.05 11.06
C ASP A 23 -4.75 0.45 9.72
N VAL A 24 -5.37 -0.67 9.31
CA VAL A 24 -5.10 -1.29 8.01
C VAL A 24 -5.53 -0.36 6.87
N LEU A 25 -6.68 0.30 6.98
CA LEU A 25 -7.14 1.27 5.98
C LEU A 25 -6.16 2.43 5.85
N GLN A 26 -5.74 3.01 6.98
CA GLN A 26 -4.77 4.09 6.99
C GLN A 26 -3.43 3.65 6.42
N TYR A 27 -2.96 2.44 6.75
CA TYR A 27 -1.75 1.89 6.18
C TYR A 27 -1.86 1.74 4.66
N ILE A 28 -2.99 1.24 4.14
CA ILE A 28 -3.19 1.05 2.70
C ILE A 28 -3.19 2.41 1.98
N SER A 29 -3.98 3.37 2.47
CA SER A 29 -4.18 4.65 1.78
C SER A 29 -2.97 5.58 1.91
N MET A 30 -2.43 5.72 3.13
CA MET A 30 -1.42 6.74 3.41
C MET A 30 0.00 6.26 3.19
N PHE A 31 0.24 4.95 3.18
CA PHE A 31 1.59 4.41 3.01
C PHE A 31 1.71 3.42 1.86
N TYR A 32 0.94 2.33 1.85
CA TYR A 32 1.12 1.25 0.89
C TYR A 32 0.91 1.71 -0.55
N ASN A 33 -0.24 2.31 -0.85
CA ASN A 33 -0.56 2.73 -2.20
C ASN A 33 0.25 3.96 -2.64
N SER A 34 0.51 4.89 -1.74
CA SER A 34 1.14 6.17 -2.05
C SER A 34 2.68 6.14 -2.04
N HIS A 35 3.30 5.41 -1.11
CA HIS A 35 4.73 5.51 -0.83
C HIS A 35 5.50 4.18 -0.90
N ARG A 36 4.86 3.03 -0.65
CA ARG A 36 5.58 1.76 -0.54
C ARG A 36 6.09 1.28 -1.89
N LEU A 37 7.42 1.21 -2.02
CA LEU A 37 8.07 0.75 -3.25
C LEU A 37 7.96 -0.77 -3.41
N HIS A 38 7.74 -1.20 -4.65
CA HIS A 38 7.74 -2.61 -5.03
C HIS A 38 8.80 -2.90 -6.10
N SER A 39 9.68 -3.87 -5.84
CA SER A 39 10.71 -4.30 -6.80
C SER A 39 10.09 -4.80 -8.11
N TYR A 40 8.95 -5.49 -8.04
CA TYR A 40 8.19 -5.91 -9.22
C TYR A 40 7.68 -4.74 -10.06
N LEU A 41 7.36 -3.60 -9.44
CA LEU A 41 6.90 -2.39 -10.12
C LEU A 41 8.06 -1.47 -10.54
N GLY A 42 9.30 -1.96 -10.55
CA GLY A 42 10.48 -1.15 -10.84
C GLY A 42 10.77 -0.12 -9.75
N TYR A 43 10.57 -0.49 -8.47
CA TYR A 43 10.76 0.37 -7.30
C TYR A 43 9.85 1.60 -7.28
N LYS A 44 8.61 1.44 -7.75
CA LYS A 44 7.55 2.46 -7.69
C LYS A 44 6.48 2.08 -6.68
N SER A 45 5.76 3.08 -6.18
CA SER A 45 4.54 2.83 -5.42
C SER A 45 3.41 2.42 -6.36
N PRO A 46 2.40 1.67 -5.86
CA PRO A 46 1.23 1.30 -6.66
C PRO A 46 0.58 2.50 -7.36
N ASN A 47 0.38 3.62 -6.66
CA ASN A 47 -0.22 4.80 -7.26
C ASN A 47 0.65 5.38 -8.39
N GLN A 48 1.97 5.42 -8.23
CA GLN A 48 2.86 5.89 -9.29
C GLN A 48 2.78 4.98 -10.52
N TYR A 49 2.80 3.67 -10.29
CA TYR A 49 2.70 2.69 -11.37
C TYR A 49 1.39 2.84 -12.16
N GLU A 50 0.25 2.98 -11.46
CA GLU A 50 -1.05 3.17 -12.12
C GLU A 50 -1.09 4.47 -12.93
N VAL A 51 -0.60 5.59 -12.38
CA VAL A 51 -0.56 6.88 -13.10
C VAL A 51 0.26 6.77 -14.39
N GLU A 52 1.43 6.15 -14.34
CA GLU A 52 2.26 5.96 -15.52
C GLU A 52 1.62 5.01 -16.54
N SER A 53 1.01 3.93 -16.08
CA SER A 53 0.26 2.98 -16.91
C SER A 53 -0.90 3.66 -17.63
N GLU A 54 -1.64 4.53 -16.95
CA GLU A 54 -2.73 5.32 -17.51
C GLU A 54 -2.23 6.35 -18.55
N ILE A 55 -1.07 6.97 -18.33
CA ILE A 55 -0.46 7.87 -19.32
C ILE A 55 -0.09 7.09 -20.59
N LEU A 56 0.55 5.91 -20.44
CA LEU A 56 0.94 5.07 -21.58
C LEU A 56 -0.26 4.66 -22.43
N LYS A 57 -1.38 4.28 -21.80
CA LYS A 57 -2.63 3.94 -22.51
C LYS A 57 -3.23 5.11 -23.28
N LYS A 58 -3.03 6.35 -22.81
CA LYS A 58 -3.58 7.55 -23.46
C LYS A 58 -2.73 8.03 -24.64
N VAL A 59 -1.45 7.66 -24.68
CA VAL A 59 -0.50 8.05 -25.73
C VAL A 59 -0.47 7.04 -26.88
N ALA A 60 -0.90 5.79 -26.62
CA ALA A 60 -1.09 4.73 -27.62
C ALA A 60 -2.44 4.84 -28.34
#